data_AF-A0A9N8DY56-F1
#
_entry.id   AF-A0A9N8DY56-F1
#
_cell.length_a   1.000
_cell.length_b   1.000
_cell.length_c   1.000
_cell.angle_alpha   90.00
_cell.angle_beta   90.00
_cell.angle_gamma   90.00
#
_symmetry.space_group_name_H-M   'P 1'
#
loop_
_entity.id
_entity.type
_entity.pdbx_description
1 polymer ?
#
loop_
_entity_poly.entity_id
_entity_poly.type
_entity_poly.pdbx_seq_one_letter_code
_entity_poly.pdbx_strand_id
1 'polypeptide(L)'
;METQKKKRTEAAEREDAAMALLEAGRSARNSGQLKILISWKLGRPCPSKISTVAQRQAKWDEVKDIVVAPVQRWSPEEEAELQRVKQKIDNITVDDTLLGRQRQKMQTEALSTVKAMSATEREQFLQSLDEGDNEEADNGDSVEVVEGGGSSQ
;
A
#
# COMPACT_ATOMS: atom_id res chain seq x y z
N MET A 1 -4.24 3.57 -9.37
CA MET A 1 -3.47 4.64 -10.05
C MET A 1 -2.02 4.25 -10.27
N GLU A 2 -1.25 3.86 -9.25
CA GLU A 2 0.18 3.49 -9.43
C GLU A 2 0.42 2.33 -10.40
N THR A 3 -0.39 1.27 -10.32
CA THR A 3 -0.33 0.14 -11.25
C THR A 3 -0.60 0.56 -12.70
N GLN A 4 -1.46 1.56 -12.91
CA GLN A 4 -1.75 2.09 -14.24
C GLN A 4 -0.60 2.97 -14.76
N LYS A 5 -0.04 3.84 -13.89
CA LYS A 5 1.17 4.61 -14.20
C LYS A 5 2.29 3.69 -14.68
N LYS A 6 2.64 2.68 -13.87
CA LYS A 6 3.67 1.70 -14.20
C LYS A 6 3.43 1.03 -15.55
N LYS A 7 2.21 0.52 -15.79
CA LYS A 7 1.86 -0.13 -17.07
C LYS A 7 2.02 0.78 -18.28
N ARG A 8 1.66 2.07 -18.15
CA ARG A 8 1.73 3.04 -19.26
C ARG A 8 3.16 3.50 -19.50
N THR A 9 3.95 3.70 -18.45
CA THR A 9 5.39 3.98 -18.57
C THR A 9 6.12 2.81 -19.24
N GLU A 10 5.90 1.57 -18.80
CA GLU A 10 6.48 0.38 -19.42
C GLU A 10 6.01 0.17 -20.88
N ALA A 11 4.80 0.60 -21.22
CA ALA A 11 4.32 0.59 -22.61
C ALA A 11 5.03 1.65 -23.45
N ALA A 12 5.22 2.86 -22.92
CA ALA A 12 5.89 3.95 -23.60
C ALA A 12 7.36 3.61 -23.86
N GLU A 13 8.07 3.08 -22.86
CA GLU A 13 9.46 2.65 -23.00
C GLU A 13 9.63 1.57 -24.08
N ARG A 14 8.69 0.62 -24.18
CA ARG A 14 8.71 -0.40 -25.22
C ARG A 14 8.48 0.18 -26.61
N GLU A 15 7.58 1.15 -26.73
CA GLU A 15 7.33 1.87 -27.98
C GLU A 15 8.55 2.69 -28.39
N ASP A 16 9.13 3.48 -27.49
CA ASP A 16 10.32 4.29 -27.76
C ASP A 16 11.51 3.41 -28.18
N ALA A 17 11.75 2.30 -27.46
CA ALA A 17 12.80 1.34 -27.81
C ALA A 17 12.54 0.66 -29.16
N ALA A 18 11.28 0.32 -29.48
CA ALA A 18 10.93 -0.26 -30.76
C ALA A 18 11.11 0.74 -31.92
N MET A 19 10.68 1.98 -31.74
CA MET A 19 10.82 3.05 -32.73
C MET A 19 12.30 3.35 -33.01
N ALA A 20 13.13 3.46 -31.98
CA ALA A 20 14.58 3.62 -32.15
C ALA A 20 15.21 2.48 -32.97
N LEU A 21 14.74 1.23 -32.78
CA LEU A 21 15.21 0.08 -33.57
C LEU A 21 14.70 0.08 -35.01
N LEU A 22 13.55 0.69 -35.29
CA LEU A 22 13.04 0.86 -36.65
C LEU A 22 13.79 1.96 -37.39
N GLU A 23 14.11 3.07 -36.70
CA GLU A 23 14.88 4.20 -37.24
C GLU A 23 16.34 3.83 -37.51
N ALA A 24 16.95 3.01 -36.65
CA ALA A 24 18.31 2.49 -36.85
C ALA A 24 18.50 1.60 -38.11
N GLY A 25 17.41 1.28 -38.81
CA GLY A 25 17.44 0.61 -40.12
C GLY A 25 17.26 -0.91 -40.06
N ARG A 26 17.19 -1.54 -41.25
CA ARG A 26 16.94 -2.98 -41.44
C ARG A 26 18.22 -3.83 -41.44
N SER A 27 19.22 -3.47 -40.63
CA SER A 27 20.35 -4.37 -40.40
C SER A 27 19.84 -5.67 -39.74
N ALA A 28 20.60 -6.75 -39.90
CA ALA A 28 20.23 -8.05 -39.34
C ALA A 28 19.97 -7.92 -37.82
N ARG A 29 18.70 -8.05 -37.42
CA ARG A 29 18.29 -7.82 -36.04
C ARG A 29 18.74 -8.96 -35.16
N ASN A 30 19.39 -8.64 -34.05
CA ASN A 30 19.77 -9.65 -33.08
C ASN A 30 18.56 -10.14 -32.26
N SER A 31 18.75 -11.23 -31.52
CA SER A 31 17.71 -11.87 -30.71
C SER A 31 17.03 -10.91 -29.71
N GLY A 32 17.78 -9.96 -29.14
CA GLY A 32 17.29 -8.98 -28.18
C GLY A 32 16.41 -7.93 -28.83
N GLN A 33 16.84 -7.41 -29.98
CA GLN A 33 16.09 -6.43 -30.77
C GLN A 33 14.75 -7.02 -31.24
N LEU A 34 14.76 -8.27 -31.73
CA LEU A 34 13.53 -8.97 -32.10
C LEU A 34 12.58 -9.13 -30.90
N LYS A 35 13.12 -9.44 -29.71
CA LYS A 35 12.32 -9.57 -28.49
C LYS A 35 11.61 -8.25 -28.14
N ILE A 36 12.29 -7.12 -28.26
CA ILE A 36 11.74 -5.77 -28.00
C ILE A 36 10.60 -5.49 -28.98
N LEU A 37 10.85 -5.68 -30.28
CA LEU A 37 9.86 -5.43 -31.33
C LEU A 37 8.61 -6.30 -31.20
N ILE A 38 8.77 -7.59 -30.90
CA ILE A 38 7.64 -8.51 -30.61
C ILE A 38 6.87 -8.03 -29.37
N SER A 39 7.58 -7.60 -28.33
CA SER A 39 6.94 -7.16 -27.07
C SER A 39 6.17 -5.85 -27.24
N TRP A 40 6.64 -4.97 -28.12
CA TRP A 40 5.92 -3.77 -28.53
C TRP A 40 4.65 -4.14 -29.30
N LYS A 41 4.77 -4.94 -30.37
CA LYS A 41 3.62 -5.34 -31.20
C LYS A 41 2.54 -6.10 -30.42
N LEU A 42 2.94 -6.96 -29.49
CA LEU A 42 1.99 -7.75 -28.69
C LEU A 42 1.42 -6.98 -27.48
N GLY A 43 1.96 -5.81 -27.16
CA GLY A 43 1.57 -5.06 -25.96
C GLY A 43 1.97 -5.71 -24.63
N ARG A 44 2.71 -6.82 -24.65
CA ARG A 44 3.11 -7.63 -23.48
C ARG A 44 4.51 -8.21 -23.67
N PRO A 45 5.17 -8.71 -22.60
CA PRO A 45 6.47 -9.36 -22.74
C PRO A 45 6.47 -10.49 -23.77
N CYS A 46 7.52 -10.57 -24.57
CA CYS A 46 7.72 -11.67 -25.52
C CYS A 46 7.60 -13.03 -24.80
N PRO A 47 6.82 -13.98 -25.36
CA PRO A 47 6.64 -15.30 -24.74
C PRO A 47 7.95 -16.02 -24.47
N SER A 48 8.11 -16.57 -23.26
CA SER A 48 9.33 -17.29 -22.85
C SER A 48 9.60 -18.55 -23.67
N LYS A 49 8.56 -19.15 -24.26
CA LYS A 49 8.64 -20.31 -25.16
C LYS A 49 9.43 -20.02 -26.46
N ILE A 50 9.60 -18.75 -26.82
CA ILE A 50 10.30 -18.30 -28.03
C ILE A 50 11.71 -17.86 -27.64
N SER A 51 12.65 -18.81 -27.64
CA SER A 51 14.00 -18.62 -27.11
C SER A 51 15.06 -18.38 -28.19
N THR A 52 14.90 -18.98 -29.38
CA THR A 52 15.90 -18.90 -30.44
C THR A 52 15.69 -17.70 -31.38
N VAL A 53 16.76 -17.26 -32.05
CA VAL A 53 16.69 -16.16 -33.03
C VAL A 53 15.72 -16.47 -34.15
N ALA A 54 15.76 -17.69 -34.69
CA ALA A 54 14.87 -18.13 -35.77
C ALA A 54 13.40 -18.10 -35.35
N GLN A 55 13.07 -18.58 -34.15
CA GLN A 55 11.70 -18.53 -33.63
C GLN A 55 11.22 -17.09 -33.42
N ARG A 56 12.09 -16.19 -32.94
CA ARG A 56 11.77 -14.77 -32.78
C ARG A 56 11.61 -14.09 -34.13
N GLN A 57 12.43 -14.42 -35.12
CA GLN A 57 12.29 -13.88 -36.46
C GLN A 57 10.96 -14.30 -37.08
N ALA A 58 10.62 -15.59 -37.02
CA ALA A 58 9.32 -16.10 -37.49
C ALA A 58 8.16 -15.40 -36.78
N LYS A 59 8.25 -15.23 -35.45
CA LYS A 59 7.20 -14.52 -34.70
C LYS A 59 7.12 -13.05 -35.07
N TRP A 60 8.25 -12.39 -35.27
CA TRP A 60 8.30 -11.00 -35.73
C TRP A 60 7.63 -10.86 -37.10
N ASP A 61 7.93 -11.76 -38.03
CA ASP A 61 7.32 -11.75 -39.37
C ASP A 61 5.80 -11.96 -39.34
N GLU A 62 5.28 -12.69 -38.35
CA GLU A 62 3.83 -12.84 -38.12
C GLU A 62 3.18 -11.55 -37.56
N VAL A 63 3.87 -10.81 -36.68
CA VAL A 63 3.27 -9.70 -35.93
C VAL A 63 3.65 -8.31 -36.44
N LYS A 64 4.59 -8.19 -37.39
CA LYS A 64 5.11 -6.90 -37.87
C LYS A 64 4.03 -5.99 -38.47
N ASP A 65 3.02 -6.58 -39.11
CA ASP A 65 1.95 -5.86 -39.78
C ASP A 65 0.73 -5.59 -38.89
N ILE A 66 0.76 -6.06 -37.63
CA ILE A 66 -0.29 -5.75 -36.66
C ILE A 66 -0.25 -4.25 -36.35
N VAL A 67 -1.40 -3.60 -36.50
CA VAL A 67 -1.60 -2.20 -36.10
C VAL A 67 -1.64 -2.14 -34.57
N VAL A 68 -0.73 -1.37 -33.98
CA VAL A 68 -0.66 -1.15 -32.54
C VAL A 68 -1.35 0.17 -32.23
N ALA A 69 -2.24 0.19 -31.25
CA ALA A 69 -2.82 1.43 -30.77
C ALA A 69 -1.72 2.30 -30.15
N PRO A 70 -1.72 3.62 -30.39
CA PRO A 70 -0.69 4.51 -29.86
C PRO A 70 -0.67 4.46 -28.32
N VAL A 71 0.52 4.44 -27.74
CA VAL A 71 0.64 4.43 -26.28
C VAL A 71 0.20 5.79 -25.76
N GLN A 72 -0.86 5.80 -24.96
CA GLN A 72 -1.25 6.98 -24.23
C GLN A 72 -0.29 7.17 -23.05
N ARG A 73 0.67 8.09 -23.22
CA ARG A 73 1.68 8.40 -22.19
C ARG A 73 1.03 8.94 -20.92
N TRP A 74 1.65 8.65 -19.78
CA TRP A 74 1.24 9.20 -18.49
C TRP A 74 1.44 10.72 -18.49
N SER A 75 0.39 11.47 -18.22
CA SER A 75 0.43 12.93 -18.32
C SER A 75 0.87 13.59 -17.00
N PRO A 76 1.40 14.83 -17.05
CA PRO A 76 1.68 15.61 -15.85
C PRO A 76 0.45 15.84 -14.97
N GLU A 77 -0.73 16.00 -15.57
CA GLU A 77 -1.99 16.18 -14.85
C GLU A 77 -2.39 14.92 -14.08
N GLU A 78 -2.20 13.74 -14.67
CA GLU A 78 -2.43 12.45 -14.01
C GLU A 78 -1.44 12.22 -12.84
N GLU A 79 -0.20 12.70 -12.99
CA GLU A 79 0.79 12.69 -11.91
C GLU A 79 0.38 13.61 -10.76
N ALA A 80 -0.09 14.82 -11.06
CA ALA A 80 -0.57 15.76 -10.06
C ALA A 80 -1.78 15.19 -9.31
N GLU A 81 -2.71 14.54 -10.00
CA GLU A 81 -3.85 13.89 -9.35
C GLU A 81 -3.43 12.70 -8.47
N LEU A 82 -2.46 11.89 -8.92
CA LEU A 82 -1.89 10.83 -8.08
C LEU A 82 -1.26 11.39 -6.81
N GLN A 83 -0.49 12.47 -6.91
CA GLN A 83 0.11 13.14 -5.75
C GLN A 83 -0.96 13.71 -4.81
N ARG A 84 -2.00 14.34 -5.36
CA ARG A 84 -3.13 14.86 -4.57
C ARG A 84 -3.81 13.75 -3.79
N VAL A 85 -4.06 12.60 -4.42
CA VAL A 85 -4.68 11.45 -3.75
C VAL A 85 -3.76 10.88 -2.66
N LYS A 86 -2.46 10.77 -2.92
CA LYS A 86 -1.47 10.32 -1.92
C LYS A 86 -1.45 11.24 -0.70
N GLN A 87 -1.33 12.55 -0.92
CA GLN A 87 -1.38 13.54 0.15
C GLN A 87 -2.67 13.44 0.97
N LYS A 88 -3.82 13.19 0.32
CA LYS A 88 -5.07 12.99 1.06
C LYS A 88 -5.04 11.75 1.95
N ILE A 89 -4.46 10.65 1.46
CA ILE A 89 -4.35 9.40 2.23
C ILE A 89 -3.39 9.56 3.40
N ASP A 90 -2.24 10.20 3.17
CA ASP A 90 -1.22 10.42 4.20
C ASP A 90 -1.70 11.35 5.32
N ASN A 91 -2.67 12.23 5.02
CA ASN A 91 -3.29 13.14 5.98
C ASN A 91 -4.56 12.57 6.65
N ILE A 92 -4.93 11.31 6.42
CA ILE A 92 -6.04 10.68 7.15
C ILE A 92 -5.61 10.50 8.61
N THR A 93 -6.24 11.25 9.51
CA THR A 93 -6.01 11.12 10.95
C THR A 93 -6.88 10.01 11.54
N VAL A 94 -6.57 9.54 12.75
CA VAL A 94 -7.43 8.58 13.47
C VAL A 94 -8.85 9.14 13.64
N ASP A 95 -9.02 10.45 13.76
CA ASP A 95 -10.31 11.12 13.89
C ASP A 95 -11.15 11.02 12.61
N ASP A 96 -10.50 10.96 11.45
CA ASP A 96 -11.14 10.73 10.15
C ASP A 96 -11.59 9.28 9.95
N THR A 97 -11.14 8.36 10.82
CA THR A 97 -11.54 6.95 10.79
C THR A 97 -12.87 6.70 11.49
N LEU A 98 -13.44 5.52 11.26
CA LEU A 98 -14.67 5.10 11.94
C LEU A 98 -14.48 5.00 13.46
N LEU A 99 -13.28 4.59 13.90
CA LEU A 99 -12.90 4.51 15.31
C LEU A 99 -12.83 5.90 15.96
N GLY A 100 -12.21 6.86 15.29
CA GLY A 100 -12.13 8.24 15.76
C GLY A 100 -13.52 8.86 15.95
N ARG A 101 -14.39 8.72 14.95
CA ARG A 101 -15.79 9.14 15.04
C ARG A 101 -16.54 8.49 16.21
N GLN A 102 -16.30 7.20 16.45
CA GLN A 102 -16.92 6.50 17.58
C GLN A 102 -16.42 7.03 18.94
N ARG A 103 -15.10 7.25 19.09
CA ARG A 103 -14.53 7.85 20.32
C ARG A 103 -15.11 9.25 20.57
N GLN A 104 -15.20 10.09 19.55
CA GLN A 104 -15.75 11.43 19.67
C GLN A 104 -17.23 11.41 20.06
N LYS A 105 -18.01 10.48 19.48
CA LYS A 105 -19.41 10.28 19.86
C LYS A 105 -19.55 9.88 21.33
N MET A 106 -18.78 8.90 21.79
CA MET A 106 -18.80 8.47 23.20
C MET A 106 -18.39 9.59 24.15
N GLN A 107 -17.36 10.36 23.81
CA GLN A 107 -16.91 11.49 24.62
C GLN A 107 -18.00 12.58 24.71
N THR A 108 -18.67 12.87 23.60
CA THR A 108 -19.77 13.84 23.56
C THR A 108 -20.97 13.36 24.38
N GLU A 109 -21.32 12.08 24.28
CA GLU A 109 -22.38 11.45 25.07
C GLU A 109 -22.05 11.49 26.57
N ALA A 110 -20.83 11.12 26.97
CA ALA A 110 -20.39 11.18 28.36
C ALA A 110 -20.46 12.61 28.93
N LEU A 111 -19.97 13.60 28.19
CA LEU A 111 -20.05 15.01 28.58
C LEU A 111 -21.49 15.51 28.69
N SER A 112 -22.36 15.10 27.76
CA SER A 112 -23.78 15.44 27.79
C SER A 112 -24.47 14.84 29.03
N THR A 113 -24.16 13.60 29.37
CA THR A 113 -24.68 12.92 30.57
C THR A 113 -24.24 13.66 31.84
N VAL A 114 -22.95 13.98 31.97
CA VAL A 114 -22.43 14.74 33.13
C VAL A 114 -23.04 16.14 33.22
N LYS A 115 -23.36 16.78 32.09
CA LYS A 115 -24.01 18.10 32.07
C LYS A 115 -25.50 18.03 32.41
N ALA A 116 -26.15 16.90 32.15
CA ALA A 116 -27.56 16.67 32.46
C ALA A 116 -27.79 16.25 33.92
N MET A 117 -26.75 15.83 34.64
CA MET A 117 -26.82 15.52 36.07
C MET A 117 -27.17 16.76 36.90
N SER A 118 -27.98 16.55 37.93
CA SER A 118 -28.20 17.57 38.96
C SER A 118 -26.94 17.80 39.81
N ALA A 119 -26.88 18.92 40.55
CA ALA A 119 -25.72 19.25 41.38
C ALA A 119 -25.37 18.12 42.37
N THR A 120 -26.39 17.51 42.99
CA THR A 120 -26.25 16.43 43.96
C THR A 120 -25.74 15.13 43.32
N GLU A 121 -26.25 14.77 42.14
CA GLU A 121 -25.79 13.57 41.40
C GLU A 121 -24.35 13.74 40.90
N ARG A 122 -23.98 14.96 40.51
CA ARG A 122 -22.63 15.27 40.05
C ARG A 122 -21.60 15.19 41.19
N GLU A 123 -21.99 15.60 42.39
CA GLU A 123 -21.14 15.56 43.59
C GLU A 123 -20.91 14.11 44.07
N GLN A 124 -21.94 13.27 44.01
CA GLN A 124 -21.80 11.82 44.26
C GLN A 124 -20.94 11.13 43.20
N PHE A 125 -21.10 11.49 41.93
CA PHE A 125 -20.26 10.96 40.84
C PHE A 125 -18.79 11.32 41.03
N LEU A 126 -18.48 12.55 41.46
CA LEU A 126 -17.10 12.97 41.75
C LEU A 126 -16.52 12.25 42.97
N GLN A 127 -17.30 12.04 44.03
CA GLN A 127 -16.87 11.23 45.19
C GLN A 127 -16.53 9.79 44.81
N SER A 128 -17.34 9.16 43.95
CA SER A 128 -17.09 7.79 43.49
C SER A 128 -15.84 7.63 42.63
N LEU A 129 -15.36 8.72 42.00
CA LEU A 129 -14.11 8.73 41.24
C LEU A 129 -12.89 8.94 42.15
N ASP A 130 -13.04 9.70 43.23
CA ASP A 130 -11.98 9.99 44.21
C ASP A 130 -11.70 8.78 45.12
N GLU A 131 -12.72 7.98 45.43
CA GLU A 131 -12.58 6.76 46.23
C GLU A 131 -11.95 5.58 45.46
N GLY A 132 -11.96 5.62 44.12
CA GLY A 132 -11.45 4.54 43.25
C GLY A 132 -9.93 4.53 43.03
N ASP A 133 -9.22 5.62 43.35
CA ASP A 133 -7.75 5.72 43.19
C ASP A 133 -6.96 5.24 44.42
N ASN A 134 -7.64 4.70 45.45
CA ASN A 134 -7.05 4.37 46.75
C ASN A 134 -6.95 2.86 47.05
N GLU A 135 -7.02 1.99 46.03
CA GLU A 135 -6.81 0.54 46.14
C GLU A 135 -5.62 0.04 45.29
N GLU A 136 -4.42 0.63 45.43
CA GLU A 136 -3.16 -0.01 45.02
C GLU A 136 -2.02 0.31 46.00
N ALA A 137 -2.13 -0.15 47.24
CA ALA A 137 -0.99 -0.35 48.12
C ALA A 137 -1.37 -1.28 49.26
N ASP A 138 -1.17 -2.59 49.09
CA ASP A 138 -0.53 -3.47 50.08
C ASP A 138 -0.76 -4.93 49.69
N ASN A 139 0.30 -5.58 49.24
CA ASN A 139 0.49 -7.02 49.42
C ASN A 139 2.00 -7.30 49.29
N GLY A 140 2.76 -6.72 50.22
CA GLY A 140 4.09 -7.22 50.56
C GLY A 140 3.95 -8.42 51.49
N ASP A 141 3.47 -9.56 50.98
CA ASP A 141 3.43 -10.79 51.78
C ASP A 141 4.78 -11.50 51.73
N SER A 142 5.29 -11.75 52.93
CA SER A 142 6.63 -12.24 53.22
C SER A 142 6.79 -13.69 52.76
N VAL A 143 7.74 -13.93 51.87
CA VAL A 143 8.19 -15.31 51.60
C VAL A 143 9.16 -15.71 52.71
N GLU A 144 8.66 -16.46 53.70
CA GLU A 144 9.48 -17.22 54.63
C GLU A 144 10.33 -18.23 53.85
N VAL A 145 11.65 -18.07 53.94
CA VAL A 145 12.63 -19.03 53.43
C VAL A 145 12.67 -20.22 54.38
N VAL A 146 11.98 -21.30 54.04
CA VAL A 146 12.14 -22.60 54.69
C VAL A 146 13.38 -23.29 54.14
N GLU A 147 14.40 -23.42 54.99
CA GLU A 147 15.54 -24.31 54.80
C GLU A 147 15.12 -25.79 54.87
N GLY A 148 15.75 -26.62 54.04
CA GLY A 148 15.68 -28.08 54.08
C GLY A 148 15.70 -28.65 52.66
N GLY A 149 16.73 -29.28 52.15
CA GLY A 149 17.65 -30.19 52.80
C GLY A 149 17.47 -31.58 52.17
N GLY A 150 18.47 -32.02 51.41
CA GLY A 150 18.67 -33.43 51.08
C GLY A 150 18.33 -33.85 49.66
N SER A 151 19.36 -34.13 48.85
CA SER A 151 19.35 -35.35 48.06
C SER A 151 20.79 -35.81 47.79
N SER A 152 21.03 -37.04 48.21
CA SER A 152 22.28 -37.80 48.17
C SER A 152 22.76 -38.09 46.73
N GLN A 153 24.08 -38.24 46.59
CA GLN A 153 24.72 -39.06 45.54
C GLN A 153 24.90 -40.49 46.02
#